data_AF-A0A2E3EIT4-F1
#
_entry.id   AF-A0A2E3EIT4-F1
#
_cell.length_a   1.000
_cell.length_b   1.000
_cell.length_c   1.000
_cell.angle_alpha   90.00
_cell.angle_beta   90.00
_cell.angle_gamma   90.00
#
_symmetry.space_group_name_H-M   'P 1'
#
loop_
_entity.id
_entity.type
_entity.pdbx_description
1 polymer ?
#
loop_
_entity_poly.entity_id
_entity_poly.type
_entity_poly.pdbx_seq_one_letter_code
_entity_poly.pdbx_strand_id
1 'polypeptide(L)'
;MTDESAVLVEFLLARIEEDERIAWLVESESPTTDTGFCVWATQFAFDPERMIVAIDYQRVRAECAAKRRIIDAFRAAEPSTTTAETLETVLRELASAHADHDDYRDDWRI
;
A
#
# COMPACT_ATOMS: atom_id res chain seq x y z
N MET A 1 -20.35 -9.11 -4.76
CA MET A 1 -19.38 -8.05 -5.09
C MET A 1 -19.94 -7.29 -6.28
N THR A 2 -20.01 -5.97 -6.21
CA THR A 2 -20.44 -5.15 -7.34
C THR A 2 -19.29 -5.01 -8.34
N ASP A 3 -19.60 -4.58 -9.56
CA ASP A 3 -18.58 -4.28 -10.58
C ASP A 3 -17.63 -3.17 -10.11
N GLU A 4 -18.17 -2.16 -9.41
CA GLU A 4 -17.40 -1.06 -8.80
C GLU A 4 -16.39 -1.55 -7.76
N SER A 5 -16.81 -2.42 -6.83
CA SER A 5 -15.89 -2.97 -5.82
C SER A 5 -14.80 -3.84 -6.44
N ALA A 6 -15.09 -4.51 -7.57
CA ALA A 6 -14.09 -5.30 -8.28
C ALA A 6 -12.97 -4.42 -8.85
N VAL A 7 -13.33 -3.31 -9.50
CA VAL A 7 -12.35 -2.35 -10.04
C VAL A 7 -11.53 -1.69 -8.93
N LEU A 8 -12.15 -1.33 -7.79
CA LEU A 8 -11.43 -0.80 -6.63
C LEU A 8 -10.39 -1.80 -6.09
N VAL A 9 -10.76 -3.08 -6.02
CA VAL A 9 -9.84 -4.15 -5.60
C VAL A 9 -8.68 -4.30 -6.59
N GLU A 10 -8.94 -4.29 -7.89
CA GLU A 10 -7.89 -4.36 -8.92
C GLU A 10 -6.91 -3.18 -8.82
N PHE A 11 -7.44 -1.96 -8.65
CA PHE A 11 -6.63 -0.76 -8.44
C PHE A 11 -5.70 -0.92 -7.22
N LEU A 12 -6.23 -1.35 -6.07
CA LEU A 12 -5.43 -1.54 -4.86
C LEU A 12 -4.38 -2.65 -5.02
N LEU A 13 -4.71 -3.74 -5.71
CA LEU A 13 -3.75 -4.80 -6.00
C LEU A 13 -2.60 -4.29 -6.86
N ALA A 14 -2.89 -3.47 -7.89
CA ALA A 14 -1.87 -2.86 -8.71
C ALA A 14 -0.93 -1.94 -7.90
N ARG A 15 -1.48 -1.15 -6.97
CA ARG A 15 -0.68 -0.30 -6.06
C ARG A 15 0.18 -1.12 -5.10
N ILE A 16 -0.35 -2.22 -4.57
CA ILE A 16 0.42 -3.15 -3.73
C ILE A 16 1.58 -3.77 -4.52
N GLU A 17 1.34 -4.22 -5.75
CA GLU A 17 2.38 -4.79 -6.61
C GLU A 17 3.46 -3.76 -6.96
N GLU A 18 3.07 -2.49 -7.10
CA GLU A 18 3.98 -1.38 -7.30
C GLU A 18 4.89 -1.13 -6.10
N ASP A 19 4.31 -1.03 -4.91
CA ASP A 19 5.04 -0.89 -3.65
C ASP A 19 5.99 -2.09 -3.43
N GLU A 20 5.52 -3.32 -3.67
CA GLU A 20 6.32 -4.54 -3.55
C GLU A 20 7.51 -4.52 -4.50
N ARG A 21 7.31 -4.14 -5.77
CA ARG A 21 8.39 -4.05 -6.77
C ARG A 21 9.46 -3.03 -6.35
N ILE A 22 9.05 -1.87 -5.85
CA ILE A 22 9.99 -0.84 -5.37
C ILE A 22 10.75 -1.38 -4.16
N ALA A 23 10.06 -2.03 -3.21
CA ALA A 23 10.69 -2.63 -2.04
C ALA A 23 11.75 -3.69 -2.42
N TRP A 24 11.46 -4.54 -3.43
CA TRP A 24 12.43 -5.51 -3.95
C TRP A 24 13.63 -4.84 -4.62
N LEU A 25 13.43 -3.76 -5.36
CA LEU A 25 14.53 -3.00 -5.95
C LEU A 25 15.44 -2.42 -4.86
N VAL A 26 14.86 -1.80 -3.82
CA VAL A 26 15.61 -1.24 -2.69
C VAL A 26 16.40 -2.34 -1.97
N GLU A 27 15.79 -3.50 -1.71
CA GLU A 27 16.48 -4.66 -1.11
C GLU A 27 17.70 -5.08 -1.94
N SER A 28 17.60 -5.06 -3.28
CA SER A 28 18.70 -5.46 -4.16
C SER A 28 19.85 -4.44 -4.22
N GLU A 29 19.55 -3.15 -4.15
CA GLU A 29 20.54 -2.06 -4.23
C GLU A 29 21.18 -1.73 -2.87
N SER A 30 20.46 -1.95 -1.76
CA SER A 30 20.89 -1.56 -0.42
C SER A 30 20.30 -2.48 0.65
N PRO A 31 20.72 -3.77 0.71
CA PRO A 31 20.18 -4.74 1.65
C PRO A 31 20.54 -4.39 3.10
N THR A 32 19.62 -4.62 4.03
CA THR A 32 19.87 -4.50 5.48
C THR A 32 19.18 -5.60 6.28
N THR A 33 19.78 -5.98 7.40
CA THR A 33 19.17 -6.91 8.38
C THR A 33 18.43 -6.19 9.50
N ASP A 34 18.42 -4.86 9.48
CA ASP A 34 17.74 -4.05 10.49
C ASP A 34 16.21 -4.26 10.38
N THR A 35 15.60 -4.57 11.52
CA THR A 35 14.15 -4.83 11.64
C THR A 35 13.43 -3.89 12.60
N GLY A 36 14.18 -3.05 13.32
CA GLY A 36 13.64 -1.90 14.04
C GLY A 36 13.39 -0.72 13.10
N PHE A 37 12.63 0.28 13.52
CA PHE A 37 12.46 1.52 12.74
C PHE A 37 13.83 2.12 12.40
N CYS A 38 14.28 2.01 11.14
CA CYS A 38 15.54 2.61 10.74
C CYS A 38 15.43 4.12 10.80
N VAL A 39 16.06 4.68 11.83
CA VAL A 39 16.31 6.12 11.94
C VAL A 39 17.50 6.55 11.09
N TRP A 40 18.01 5.67 10.20
CA TRP A 40 19.00 6.02 9.18
C TRP A 40 18.32 6.88 8.11
N ALA A 41 17.84 8.07 8.50
CA ALA A 41 18.04 9.20 7.62
C ALA A 41 19.53 9.18 7.30
N THR A 42 19.91 9.04 6.02
CA THR A 42 21.21 9.50 5.60
C THR A 42 21.31 10.90 6.18
N GLN A 43 22.15 11.11 7.20
CA GLN A 43 22.23 12.44 7.81
C GLN A 43 22.47 13.39 6.64
N PHE A 44 21.68 14.46 6.53
CA PHE A 44 21.76 15.43 5.42
C PHE A 44 23.20 15.85 5.09
N ALA A 45 24.12 15.73 6.06
CA ALA A 45 25.56 15.92 5.92
C ALA A 45 26.28 15.01 4.91
N PHE A 46 25.76 13.82 4.58
CA PHE A 46 26.44 12.84 3.70
C PHE A 46 25.93 12.84 2.26
N ASP A 47 24.70 13.29 2.02
CA ASP A 47 24.13 13.45 0.67
C ASP A 47 23.09 14.59 0.66
N PRO A 48 23.53 15.86 0.59
CA PRO A 48 22.65 17.01 0.68
C PRO A 48 21.77 17.22 -0.56
N GLU A 49 22.07 16.54 -1.68
CA GLU A 49 21.30 16.63 -2.93
C GLU A 49 20.19 15.58 -2.98
N ARG A 50 20.41 14.41 -2.37
CA ARG A 50 19.39 13.37 -2.22
C ARG A 50 18.81 13.41 -0.81
N MET A 51 17.78 14.22 -0.60
CA MET A 51 16.99 14.21 0.64
C MET A 51 16.22 12.88 0.78
N ILE A 52 16.91 11.79 1.15
CA ILE A 52 16.33 10.46 1.23
C ILE A 52 15.81 10.21 2.66
N VAL A 53 14.49 10.14 2.79
CA VAL A 53 13.85 9.46 3.91
C VAL A 53 13.83 7.97 3.57
N ALA A 54 14.69 7.18 4.21
CA ALA A 54 14.70 5.74 4.03
C ALA A 54 13.53 5.13 4.82
N ILE A 55 12.55 4.59 4.10
CA ILE A 55 11.54 3.68 4.67
C ILE A 55 12.04 2.26 4.41
N ASP A 56 12.22 1.47 5.47
CA ASP A 56 12.68 0.09 5.37
C ASP A 56 11.77 -0.73 4.44
N TYR A 57 12.36 -1.34 3.42
CA TYR A 57 11.63 -2.18 2.45
C TYR A 57 10.92 -3.36 3.14
N GLN A 58 11.44 -3.82 4.29
CA GLN A 58 10.83 -4.84 5.13
C GLN A 58 9.47 -4.37 5.66
N ARG A 59 9.36 -3.10 6.06
CA ARG A 59 8.11 -2.51 6.52
C ARG A 59 7.12 -2.36 5.37
N VAL A 60 7.56 -1.87 4.21
CA VAL A 60 6.72 -1.78 3.00
C VAL A 60 6.16 -3.15 2.63
N ARG A 61 6.99 -4.20 2.64
CA ARG A 61 6.55 -5.58 2.39
C ARG A 61 5.55 -6.08 3.44
N ALA A 62 5.75 -5.76 4.71
CA ALA A 62 4.81 -6.10 5.77
C ALA A 62 3.45 -5.39 5.62
N GLU A 63 3.47 -4.11 5.23
CA GLU A 63 2.27 -3.32 4.92
C GLU A 63 1.54 -3.86 3.69
N CYS A 64 2.25 -4.21 2.61
CA CYS A 64 1.69 -4.87 1.43
C CYS A 64 0.99 -6.18 1.78
N ALA A 65 1.65 -7.04 2.57
CA ALA A 65 1.05 -8.28 3.05
C ALA A 65 -0.20 -8.03 3.92
N ALA A 66 -0.21 -6.98 4.73
CA ALA A 66 -1.39 -6.60 5.51
C ALA A 66 -2.54 -6.12 4.63
N LYS A 67 -2.27 -5.27 3.63
CA LYS A 67 -3.28 -4.79 2.67
C LYS A 67 -3.89 -5.97 1.88
N ARG A 68 -3.07 -6.93 1.42
CA ARG A 68 -3.57 -8.16 0.76
C ARG A 68 -4.54 -8.95 1.66
N ARG A 69 -4.22 -9.11 2.94
CA ARG A 69 -5.12 -9.78 3.90
C ARG A 69 -6.46 -9.06 4.07
N ILE A 70 -6.48 -7.72 4.03
CA ILE A 70 -7.71 -6.93 4.08
C ILE A 70 -8.56 -7.17 2.82
N ILE A 71 -7.91 -7.17 1.64
CA ILE A 71 -8.59 -7.47 0.36
C ILE A 71 -9.16 -8.90 0.35
N ASP A 72 -8.40 -9.87 0.84
CA ASP A 72 -8.86 -11.26 0.95
C ASP A 72 -10.04 -11.39 1.92
N ALA A 73 -10.02 -10.66 3.04
CA ALA A 73 -11.15 -10.59 3.96
C ALA A 73 -12.40 -9.99 3.31
N PHE A 74 -12.26 -8.92 2.52
CA PHE A 74 -13.36 -8.35 1.75
C PHE A 74 -13.94 -9.34 0.75
N ARG A 75 -13.08 -10.03 -0.01
CA ARG A 75 -13.50 -11.05 -0.99
C ARG A 75 -14.22 -12.23 -0.36
N ALA A 76 -13.84 -12.60 0.87
CA ALA A 76 -14.45 -13.70 1.61
C ALA A 76 -15.76 -13.32 2.33
N ALA A 77 -16.03 -12.03 2.51
CA ALA A 77 -17.24 -11.57 3.19
C ALA A 77 -18.49 -11.84 2.32
N GLU A 78 -19.57 -12.30 2.96
CA GLU A 78 -20.84 -12.47 2.25
C GLU A 78 -21.36 -11.11 1.75
N PRO A 79 -21.77 -11.02 0.47
CA PRO A 79 -22.33 -9.78 -0.07
C PRO A 79 -23.56 -9.33 0.71
N SER A 80 -23.71 -8.01 0.92
CA SER A 80 -24.83 -7.38 1.66
C SER A 80 -24.80 -7.56 3.17
N THR A 81 -23.66 -7.98 3.74
CA THR A 81 -23.43 -7.93 5.19
C THR A 81 -22.81 -6.59 5.58
N THR A 82 -23.09 -6.12 6.80
CA THR A 82 -22.42 -4.93 7.38
C THR A 82 -20.90 -5.09 7.40
N THR A 83 -20.41 -6.32 7.53
CA THR A 83 -18.97 -6.63 7.42
C THR A 83 -18.43 -6.29 6.04
N ALA A 84 -19.12 -6.70 4.96
CA ALA A 84 -18.72 -6.38 3.60
C ALA A 84 -18.74 -4.87 3.32
N GLU A 85 -19.76 -4.15 3.79
CA GLU A 85 -19.88 -2.68 3.67
C GLU A 85 -18.75 -1.96 4.43
N THR A 86 -18.44 -2.43 5.64
CA THR A 86 -17.34 -1.88 6.45
C THR A 86 -15.99 -2.10 5.77
N LEU A 87 -15.75 -3.31 5.26
CA LEU A 87 -14.52 -3.63 4.54
C LEU A 87 -14.40 -2.84 3.24
N GLU A 88 -15.50 -2.63 2.50
CA GLU A 88 -15.48 -1.76 1.31
C GLU A 88 -15.08 -0.33 1.67
N THR A 89 -15.60 0.20 2.79
CA THR A 89 -15.20 1.52 3.30
C THR A 89 -13.70 1.57 3.60
N VAL A 90 -13.15 0.52 4.23
CA VAL A 90 -11.70 0.39 4.47
C VAL A 90 -10.91 0.35 3.16
N LEU A 91 -11.42 -0.31 2.10
CA LEU A 91 -10.76 -0.29 0.79
C LEU A 91 -10.75 1.12 0.17
N ARG A 92 -11.84 1.89 0.30
CA ARG A 92 -11.91 3.28 -0.17
C ARG A 92 -10.92 4.18 0.59
N GLU A 93 -10.82 4.02 1.90
CA GLU A 93 -9.81 4.69 2.75
C GLU A 93 -8.39 4.36 2.29
N LEU A 94 -8.08 3.08 2.02
CA LEU A 94 -6.78 2.69 1.49
C LEU A 94 -6.49 3.30 0.11
N ALA A 95 -7.50 3.38 -0.75
CA ALA A 95 -7.37 3.98 -2.07
C ALA A 95 -7.16 5.50 -2.00
N SER A 96 -7.65 6.17 -0.96
CA SER A 96 -7.48 7.62 -0.77
C SER A 96 -6.01 8.06 -0.73
N ALA A 97 -5.10 7.18 -0.30
CA ALA A 97 -3.66 7.42 -0.32
C ALA A 97 -3.11 7.58 -1.75
N HIS A 98 -3.89 7.20 -2.77
CA HIS A 98 -3.56 7.27 -4.18
C HIS A 98 -4.52 8.19 -4.95
N ALA A 99 -5.15 9.16 -4.28
CA ALA A 99 -6.15 10.05 -4.88
C ALA A 99 -5.61 10.93 -6.04
N ASP A 100 -4.29 11.09 -6.14
CA ASP A 100 -3.61 11.83 -7.21
C ASP A 100 -3.17 10.91 -8.38
N HIS A 101 -3.45 9.61 -8.32
CA HIS A 101 -3.12 8.66 -9.38
C HIS A 101 -4.11 8.76 -10.55
N ASP A 102 -3.66 8.72 -11.81
CA ASP A 102 -4.53 8.89 -12.99
C ASP A 102 -5.69 7.87 -13.07
N ASP A 103 -5.44 6.61 -12.67
CA ASP A 103 -6.46 5.56 -12.60
C ASP A 103 -7.37 5.64 -11.36
N TYR A 104 -7.15 6.58 -10.44
CA TYR A 104 -8.04 6.79 -9.31
C TYR A 104 -9.37 7.35 -9.78
N ARG A 105 -10.48 6.79 -9.30
CA ARG A 105 -11.83 7.26 -9.64
C ARG A 105 -12.43 8.08 -8.50
N ASP A 106 -13.02 9.22 -8.85
CA ASP A 106 -13.61 10.15 -7.87
C ASP A 106 -14.79 9.55 -7.07
N ASP A 107 -15.45 8.51 -7.58
CA ASP A 107 -16.51 7.79 -6.86
C ASP A 107 -16.00 6.97 -5.67
N TRP A 108 -14.68 6.74 -5.58
CA TRP A 108 -14.03 6.13 -4.42
C TRP A 108 -13.69 7.13 -3.32
N ARG A 109 -13.80 8.43 -3.59
CA ARG A 109 -13.48 9.49 -2.64
C ARG A 109 -14.50 9.51 -1.49
N ILE A 110 -13.98 9.73 -0.30
CA ILE A 110 -14.70 9.76 0.99
C ILE A 110 -14.54 11.12 1.66
#